data_AF-A0A6G8G1L7-F1
#
_entry.id   AF-A0A6G8G1L7-F1
#
_cell.length_a   1.000
_cell.length_b   1.000
_cell.length_c   1.000
_cell.angle_alpha   90.00
_cell.angle_beta   90.00
_cell.angle_gamma   90.00
#
_symmetry.space_group_name_H-M   'P 1'
#
loop_
_entity.id
_entity.type
_entity.pdbx_description
1 polymer ?
#
loop_
_entity_poly.entity_id
_entity_poly.type
_entity_poly.pdbx_seq_one_letter_code
_entity_poly.pdbx_strand_id
1 'polypeptide(L)'
;MFFLPAATVAEAVTRIFSLTGAAEAGTRGEKRAIVALRDALGLDIDVARTNARMAQQIAEVLRVEWRPSYEELNRVNLDGLNALLEGATDAYHENSLRRLAGQRPGRLSGPEWLAFQPAQSKIEAVNRISALTNSGPEWLGPGSKEHKRVLVNLANSLAPELDTRLSKTKLGAALANAFDAPWSAECESTGETISLVGLNTLLAGAERRLGKLGSDRAMLLGTPEEEGKALAAALLDAWRASAHPDGSKRVIWDARKCIHWMLDQGVTEGPNQNEWQGFYWESRGRAVLNAAFTPNPSPPRTRYGNTAFDYSLRYVWDLKAHTEAWRYPVSGRTLTGQGVAPLNDQESMSACIEDQGLGFLMAGGVAVADEDETFVEWHRQFKAAQGVKSKPSNSGRSRQRKAAFEPHHVEAFYFHNLPALEAAKAAGQVTGFQQGKQAPDEEGTEGRARRPKYNLSVPKARGSLLAVARFDWPRVES
;
A
#
# COMPACT_ATOMS: atom_id res chain seq x y z
N MET A 1 23.02 2.92 -7.19
CA MET A 1 21.72 2.26 -6.93
C MET A 1 20.61 3.26 -7.26
N PHE A 2 19.42 2.81 -7.66
CA PHE A 2 18.30 3.74 -7.89
C PHE A 2 17.47 3.85 -6.61
N PHE A 3 17.54 4.99 -5.93
CA PHE A 3 16.77 5.26 -4.72
C PHE A 3 15.43 5.92 -5.06
N LEU A 4 14.36 5.44 -4.43
CA LEU A 4 13.02 6.01 -4.56
C LEU A 4 12.66 6.81 -3.29
N PRO A 5 12.63 8.15 -3.34
CA PRO A 5 12.27 8.95 -2.18
C PRO A 5 10.82 8.70 -1.76
N ALA A 6 10.56 8.74 -0.46
CA ALA A 6 9.22 8.81 0.09
C ALA A 6 8.54 10.12 -0.29
N ALA A 7 7.22 10.07 -0.53
CA ALA A 7 6.41 11.23 -0.86
C ALA A 7 5.85 11.95 0.38
N THR A 8 5.90 11.31 1.55
CA THR A 8 5.43 11.87 2.82
C THR A 8 6.37 11.49 3.96
N VAL A 9 6.36 12.28 5.04
CA VAL A 9 7.12 11.98 6.27
C VAL A 9 6.71 10.64 6.86
N ALA A 10 5.41 10.34 6.88
CA ALA A 10 4.88 9.07 7.39
C ALA A 10 5.45 7.87 6.61
N GLU A 11 5.48 7.96 5.28
CA GLU A 11 6.06 6.92 4.44
C GLU A 11 7.57 6.75 4.69
N ALA A 12 8.33 7.85 4.81
CA ALA A 12 9.75 7.77 5.09
C ALA A 12 10.02 7.05 6.43
N VAL A 13 9.25 7.39 7.46
CA VAL A 13 9.30 6.76 8.78
C VAL A 13 9.00 5.25 8.70
N THR A 14 7.92 4.85 8.01
CA THR A 14 7.57 3.43 7.84
C THR A 14 8.68 2.67 7.12
N ARG A 15 9.27 3.25 6.06
CA ARG A 15 10.37 2.60 5.32
C ARG A 15 11.63 2.46 6.18
N ILE A 16 11.96 3.46 7.00
CA ILE A 16 13.08 3.38 7.95
C ILE A 16 12.85 2.26 8.98
N PHE A 17 11.66 2.16 9.57
CA PHE A 17 11.35 1.06 10.49
C PHE A 17 11.44 -0.30 9.80
N SER A 18 11.05 -0.38 8.53
CA SER A 18 11.20 -1.60 7.75
C SER A 18 12.65 -2.01 7.53
N LEU A 19 13.53 -1.07 7.16
CA LEU A 19 14.96 -1.35 6.98
C LEU A 19 15.61 -1.79 8.30
N THR A 20 15.30 -1.09 9.38
CA THR A 20 15.90 -1.32 10.70
C THR A 20 15.27 -2.51 11.44
N GLY A 21 14.06 -2.95 11.10
CA GLY A 21 13.34 -3.99 11.85
C GLY A 21 12.79 -3.55 13.21
N ALA A 22 12.80 -2.25 13.50
CA ALA A 22 12.24 -1.70 14.73
C ALA A 22 10.70 -1.70 14.70
N ALA A 23 10.07 -1.86 15.88
CA ALA A 23 8.62 -1.81 16.02
C ALA A 23 8.09 -0.36 16.02
N GLU A 24 7.01 -0.12 15.29
CA GLU A 24 6.29 1.16 15.34
C GLU A 24 5.34 1.20 16.55
N ALA A 25 5.69 1.98 17.58
CA ALA A 25 4.88 2.18 18.79
C ALA A 25 4.78 3.68 19.15
N GLY A 26 3.58 4.27 19.05
CA GLY A 26 3.26 5.61 19.58
C GLY A 26 3.33 6.77 18.59
N THR A 27 3.16 7.99 19.12
CA THR A 27 2.72 9.19 18.36
C THR A 27 3.83 10.09 17.78
N ARG A 28 5.13 9.81 18.02
CA ARG A 28 6.26 10.60 17.50
C ARG A 28 7.13 9.78 16.53
N GLY A 29 6.66 9.61 15.30
CA GLY A 29 7.26 8.74 14.28
C GLY A 29 8.68 9.14 13.85
N GLU A 30 8.91 10.41 13.49
CA GLU A 30 10.20 10.92 12.96
C GLU A 30 11.38 10.64 13.92
N LYS A 31 11.30 11.14 15.16
CA LYS A 31 12.36 10.94 16.15
C LYS A 31 12.67 9.46 16.37
N ARG A 32 11.64 8.62 16.40
CA ARG A 32 11.81 7.17 16.62
C ARG A 32 12.43 6.48 15.41
N ALA A 33 12.13 6.91 14.18
CA ALA A 33 12.80 6.42 12.99
C ALA A 33 14.31 6.77 13.02
N ILE A 34 14.66 8.00 13.39
CA ILE A 34 16.05 8.44 13.56
C ILE A 34 16.76 7.62 14.64
N VAL A 35 16.11 7.38 15.78
CA VAL A 35 16.65 6.53 16.86
C VAL A 35 16.81 5.07 16.39
N ALA A 36 15.86 4.54 15.62
CA ALA A 36 15.97 3.20 15.06
C ALA A 36 17.16 3.07 14.10
N LEU A 37 17.42 4.08 13.26
CA LEU A 37 18.62 4.10 12.41
C LEU A 37 19.90 4.13 13.22
N ARG A 38 19.97 4.99 14.24
CA ARG A 38 21.10 5.04 15.17
C ARG A 38 21.39 3.65 15.75
N ASP A 39 20.36 3.00 16.30
CA ASP A 39 20.50 1.71 16.95
C ASP A 39 20.90 0.61 15.95
N ALA A 40 20.31 0.62 14.75
CA ALA A 40 20.62 -0.31 13.67
C ALA A 40 22.07 -0.16 13.15
N LEU A 41 22.61 1.06 13.19
CA LEU A 41 24.00 1.34 12.85
C LEU A 41 24.96 1.12 14.04
N GLY A 42 24.44 0.81 15.23
CA GLY A 42 25.25 0.62 16.44
C GLY A 42 25.93 1.90 16.94
N LEU A 43 25.31 3.06 16.71
CA LEU A 43 25.90 4.36 17.03
C LEU A 43 25.56 4.79 18.46
N ASP A 44 26.57 5.26 19.19
CA ASP A 44 26.39 5.87 20.51
C ASP A 44 26.12 7.38 20.37
N ILE A 45 24.91 7.72 19.92
CA ILE A 45 24.43 9.10 19.80
C ILE A 45 23.37 9.38 20.87
N ASP A 46 23.55 10.45 21.63
CA ASP A 46 22.64 10.87 22.69
C ASP A 46 21.24 11.25 22.16
N VAL A 47 20.20 10.58 22.68
CA VAL A 47 18.78 10.83 22.33
C VAL A 47 18.22 12.14 22.88
N ALA A 48 18.90 12.78 23.84
CA ALA A 48 18.50 14.07 24.37
C ALA A 48 18.77 15.23 23.40
N ARG A 49 19.60 15.00 22.36
CA ARG A 49 19.86 15.96 21.28
C ARG A 49 18.62 16.22 20.43
N THR A 50 18.66 17.32 19.67
CA THR A 50 17.65 17.62 18.66
C THR A 50 17.65 16.57 17.55
N ASN A 51 16.48 16.33 16.94
CA ASN A 51 16.34 15.36 15.85
C ASN A 51 17.30 15.67 14.70
N ALA A 52 17.40 16.94 14.32
CA ALA A 52 18.31 17.43 13.28
C ALA A 52 19.79 17.08 13.56
N ARG A 53 20.27 17.28 14.81
CA ARG A 53 21.66 16.96 15.16
C ARG A 53 21.94 15.46 15.17
N MET A 54 20.99 14.64 15.65
CA MET A 54 21.13 13.18 15.56
C MET A 54 21.16 12.73 14.10
N ALA A 55 20.27 13.27 13.27
CA ALA A 55 20.18 12.94 11.85
C ALA A 55 21.45 13.33 11.09
N GLN A 56 22.02 14.50 11.36
CA GLN A 56 23.30 14.92 10.77
C GLN A 56 24.43 13.90 11.07
N GLN A 57 24.55 13.46 12.32
CA GLN A 57 25.59 12.49 12.70
C GLN A 57 25.35 11.10 12.08
N ILE A 58 24.09 10.69 11.95
CA ILE A 58 23.74 9.45 11.25
C ILE A 58 24.08 9.57 9.75
N ALA A 59 23.80 10.71 9.13
CA ALA A 59 24.10 10.96 7.73
C ALA A 59 25.60 10.83 7.41
N GLU A 60 26.47 11.31 8.30
CA GLU A 60 27.93 11.14 8.17
C GLU A 60 28.33 9.66 8.07
N VAL A 61 27.76 8.80 8.93
CA VAL A 61 28.02 7.35 8.92
C VAL A 61 27.46 6.69 7.66
N LEU A 62 26.29 7.12 7.22
CA LEU A 62 25.63 6.67 5.99
C LEU A 62 26.26 7.24 4.71
N ARG A 63 27.32 8.06 4.82
CA ARG A 63 27.99 8.75 3.69
C ARG A 63 27.04 9.64 2.88
N VAL A 64 26.06 10.23 3.56
CA VAL A 64 25.08 11.16 2.98
C VAL A 64 25.51 12.59 3.29
N GLU A 65 25.61 13.43 2.26
CA GLU A 65 25.87 14.87 2.42
C GLU A 65 24.67 15.53 3.11
N TRP A 66 24.84 15.96 4.37
CA TRP A 66 23.77 16.64 5.12
C TRP A 66 23.67 18.11 4.74
N ARG A 67 22.49 18.55 4.30
CA ARG A 67 22.24 19.93 3.84
C ARG A 67 21.42 20.72 4.87
N PRO A 68 21.67 22.03 5.05
CA PRO A 68 20.86 22.87 5.94
C PRO A 68 19.37 22.86 5.60
N SER A 69 19.02 22.65 4.33
CA SER A 69 17.63 22.54 3.86
C SER A 69 16.88 21.32 4.36
N TYR A 70 17.54 20.36 5.02
CA TYR A 70 16.94 19.15 5.59
C TYR A 70 16.34 19.38 6.98
N GLU A 71 16.53 20.57 7.54
CA GLU A 71 16.15 20.90 8.90
C GLU A 71 15.09 22.01 8.93
N GLU A 72 14.10 21.85 9.80
CA GLU A 72 13.13 22.91 10.12
C GLU A 72 12.93 22.99 11.63
N LEU A 73 13.33 24.10 12.26
CA LEU A 73 13.11 24.39 13.68
C LEU A 73 13.46 23.20 14.60
N ASN A 74 14.62 22.57 14.36
CA ASN A 74 15.17 21.39 15.06
C ASN A 74 14.56 20.01 14.72
N ARG A 75 13.70 19.94 13.71
CA ARG A 75 13.15 18.70 13.14
C ARG A 75 13.78 18.39 11.80
N VAL A 76 13.68 17.12 11.39
CA VAL A 76 14.07 16.68 10.06
C VAL A 76 12.84 16.69 9.16
N ASN A 77 12.91 17.43 8.06
CA ASN A 77 11.81 17.45 7.08
C ASN A 77 11.86 16.22 6.16
N LEU A 78 10.95 16.14 5.19
CA LEU A 78 10.87 15.01 4.27
C LEU A 78 12.16 14.81 3.46
N ASP A 79 12.78 15.88 2.98
CA ASP A 79 14.02 15.79 2.19
C ASP A 79 15.17 15.22 3.03
N GLY A 80 15.28 15.65 4.30
CA GLY A 80 16.23 15.09 5.24
C GLY A 80 15.98 13.62 5.57
N LEU A 81 14.72 13.22 5.76
CA LEU A 81 14.36 11.82 5.98
C LEU A 81 14.63 10.96 4.74
N ASN A 82 14.40 11.49 3.54
CA ASN A 82 14.72 10.81 2.29
C ASN A 82 16.21 10.63 2.11
N ALA A 83 17.02 11.63 2.47
CA ALA A 83 18.48 11.52 2.43
C ALA A 83 18.98 10.43 3.40
N LEU A 84 18.44 10.37 4.64
CA LEU A 84 18.75 9.28 5.57
C LEU A 84 18.28 7.92 5.06
N LEU A 85 17.07 7.85 4.49
CA LEU A 85 16.50 6.62 3.98
C LEU A 85 17.31 6.08 2.78
N GLU A 86 17.84 6.96 1.93
CA GLU A 86 18.74 6.59 0.83
C GLU A 86 20.01 5.93 1.36
N GLY A 87 20.74 6.63 2.23
CA GLY A 87 21.95 6.09 2.82
C GLY A 87 21.72 4.81 3.63
N ALA A 88 20.60 4.72 4.35
CA ALA A 88 20.22 3.51 5.09
C ALA A 88 19.90 2.34 4.15
N THR A 89 19.34 2.61 2.97
CA THR A 89 19.12 1.60 1.94
C THR A 89 20.46 1.08 1.43
N ASP A 90 21.41 1.96 1.11
CA ASP A 90 22.76 1.54 0.68
C ASP A 90 23.46 0.72 1.77
N ALA A 91 23.42 1.18 3.03
CA ALA A 91 23.99 0.45 4.16
C ALA A 91 23.36 -0.94 4.38
N TYR A 92 22.05 -1.07 4.11
CA TYR A 92 21.38 -2.36 4.14
C TYR A 92 21.95 -3.33 3.08
N HIS A 93 22.19 -2.86 1.86
CA HIS A 93 22.77 -3.67 0.78
C HIS A 93 24.23 -4.05 1.00
N GLU A 94 24.99 -3.15 1.63
CA GLU A 94 26.37 -3.43 2.05
C GLU A 94 26.45 -4.37 3.26
N ASN A 95 25.31 -4.81 3.82
CA ASN A 95 25.21 -5.57 5.07
C ASN A 95 25.85 -4.84 6.27
N SER A 96 25.93 -3.51 6.22
CA SER A 96 26.46 -2.66 7.28
C SER A 96 25.38 -2.11 8.22
N LEU A 97 24.10 -2.23 7.84
CA LEU A 97 22.95 -1.94 8.70
C LEU A 97 22.47 -3.20 9.45
N ARG A 98 22.54 -3.20 10.79
CA ARG A 98 22.01 -4.30 11.59
C ARG A 98 20.50 -4.18 11.73
N ARG A 99 19.76 -5.27 11.53
CA ARG A 99 18.35 -5.31 11.92
C ARG A 99 18.22 -5.43 13.43
N LEU A 100 17.43 -4.52 14.00
CA LEU A 100 17.01 -4.53 15.38
C LEU A 100 16.05 -5.71 15.60
N ALA A 101 16.18 -6.37 16.75
CA ALA A 101 15.35 -7.51 17.12
C ALA A 101 13.87 -7.15 17.37
N GLY A 102 13.46 -5.91 17.07
CA GLY A 102 12.21 -5.28 17.52
C GLY A 102 10.92 -6.00 17.13
N GLN A 103 10.97 -6.93 16.17
CA GLN A 103 9.83 -7.74 15.76
C GLN A 103 10.04 -9.26 15.89
N ARG A 104 11.25 -9.70 16.27
CA ARG A 104 11.50 -11.14 16.44
C ARG A 104 10.91 -11.57 17.79
N PRO A 105 10.01 -12.58 17.83
CA PRO A 105 9.57 -13.16 19.09
C PRO A 105 10.75 -13.44 20.02
N GLY A 106 10.69 -13.01 21.29
CA GLY A 106 11.83 -13.10 22.20
C GLY A 106 12.38 -14.52 22.39
N ARG A 107 11.53 -15.52 22.19
CA ARG A 107 11.89 -16.95 22.23
C ARG A 107 12.61 -17.45 20.97
N LEU A 108 12.61 -16.69 19.87
CA LEU A 108 13.39 -16.96 18.65
C LEU A 108 14.75 -16.23 18.68
N SER A 109 15.37 -16.09 19.85
CA SER A 109 16.66 -15.37 20.02
C SER A 109 17.90 -16.24 19.81
N GLY A 110 17.74 -17.57 19.70
CA GLY A 110 18.83 -18.51 19.49
C GLY A 110 19.57 -18.35 18.14
N PRO A 111 20.82 -18.80 18.04
CA PRO A 111 21.64 -18.70 16.81
C PRO A 111 20.99 -19.38 15.60
N GLU A 112 20.21 -20.43 15.81
CA GLU A 112 19.47 -21.14 14.76
C GLU A 112 18.36 -20.30 14.11
N TRP A 113 17.96 -19.18 14.74
CA TRP A 113 16.97 -18.24 14.24
C TRP A 113 17.59 -16.92 13.77
N LEU A 114 18.92 -16.81 13.75
CA LEU A 114 19.61 -15.55 13.49
C LEU A 114 19.31 -15.01 12.08
N ALA A 115 19.14 -15.90 11.11
CA ALA A 115 18.72 -15.59 9.75
C ALA A 115 17.19 -15.40 9.60
N PHE A 116 16.38 -15.73 10.63
CA PHE A 116 14.93 -15.55 10.55
C PHE A 116 14.56 -14.07 10.51
N GLN A 117 13.66 -13.78 9.59
CA GLN A 117 13.19 -12.46 9.28
C GLN A 117 11.68 -12.38 9.57
N PRO A 118 11.25 -11.79 10.71
CA PRO A 118 9.83 -11.73 11.07
C PRO A 118 9.05 -10.89 10.07
N ALA A 119 7.81 -11.30 9.81
CA ALA A 119 6.81 -10.50 9.12
C ALA A 119 6.37 -9.33 10.01
N GLN A 120 6.12 -8.17 9.39
CA GLN A 120 5.71 -6.94 10.08
C GLN A 120 4.23 -6.93 10.43
N SER A 121 3.44 -7.65 9.66
CA SER A 121 1.99 -7.70 9.80
C SER A 121 1.48 -9.13 9.74
N LYS A 122 0.26 -9.33 10.23
CA LYS A 122 -0.42 -10.63 10.10
C LYS A 122 -0.66 -10.99 8.64
N ILE A 123 -1.01 -10.01 7.79
CA ILE A 123 -1.29 -10.25 6.37
C ILE A 123 -0.02 -10.69 5.63
N GLU A 124 1.14 -10.10 5.94
CA GLU A 124 2.43 -10.57 5.41
C GLU A 124 2.74 -11.98 5.91
N ALA A 125 2.56 -12.25 7.21
CA ALA A 125 2.86 -13.55 7.80
C ALA A 125 2.04 -14.68 7.16
N VAL A 126 0.72 -14.50 7.01
CA VAL A 126 -0.13 -15.52 6.38
C VAL A 126 0.20 -15.71 4.90
N ASN A 127 0.52 -14.65 4.16
CA ASN A 127 0.90 -14.78 2.75
C ASN A 127 2.24 -15.47 2.57
N ARG A 128 3.23 -15.19 3.44
CA ARG A 128 4.50 -15.92 3.46
C ARG A 128 4.31 -17.39 3.80
N ILE A 129 3.47 -17.72 4.79
CA ILE A 129 3.13 -19.11 5.11
C ILE A 129 2.49 -19.81 3.91
N SER A 130 1.51 -19.18 3.26
CA SER A 130 0.84 -19.78 2.10
C SER A 130 1.74 -19.96 0.89
N ALA A 131 2.75 -19.09 0.71
CA ALA A 131 3.77 -19.24 -0.31
C ALA A 131 4.65 -20.47 -0.05
N LEU A 132 4.96 -20.79 1.21
CA LEU A 132 5.71 -22.01 1.56
C LEU A 132 4.97 -23.29 1.18
N THR A 133 3.64 -23.24 1.10
CA THR A 133 2.76 -24.38 0.81
C THR A 133 2.14 -24.33 -0.58
N ASN A 134 2.52 -23.36 -1.43
CA ASN A 134 1.90 -23.09 -2.73
C ASN A 134 0.36 -23.04 -2.68
N SER A 135 -0.20 -22.58 -1.56
CA SER A 135 -1.66 -22.53 -1.34
C SER A 135 -2.30 -21.26 -1.89
N GLY A 136 -1.47 -20.39 -2.49
CA GLY A 136 -1.86 -19.11 -3.05
C GLY A 136 -2.06 -18.01 -1.99
N PRO A 137 -2.22 -16.75 -2.43
CA PRO A 137 -2.35 -15.63 -1.50
C PRO A 137 -3.61 -15.68 -0.64
N GLU A 138 -3.47 -15.21 0.59
CA GLU A 138 -4.49 -15.20 1.66
C GLU A 138 -4.87 -13.77 2.06
N TRP A 139 -6.05 -13.64 2.64
CA TRP A 139 -6.55 -12.39 3.22
C TRP A 139 -6.88 -12.59 4.70
N LEU A 140 -7.08 -11.50 5.44
CA LEU A 140 -7.55 -11.58 6.82
C LEU A 140 -9.08 -11.57 6.87
N GLY A 141 -9.65 -12.42 7.72
CA GLY A 141 -11.07 -12.42 8.06
C GLY A 141 -11.46 -11.31 9.04
N PRO A 142 -12.75 -11.23 9.42
CA PRO A 142 -13.27 -10.19 10.29
C PRO A 142 -12.44 -10.00 11.56
N GLY A 143 -12.05 -8.76 11.85
CA GLY A 143 -11.18 -8.46 12.99
C GLY A 143 -9.68 -8.61 12.70
N SER A 144 -9.27 -8.60 11.41
CA SER A 144 -7.89 -8.83 10.98
C SER A 144 -7.36 -10.18 11.53
N LYS A 145 -8.22 -11.20 11.48
CA LYS A 145 -7.97 -12.55 11.98
C LYS A 145 -7.56 -13.45 10.83
N GLU A 146 -6.57 -14.30 11.05
CA GLU A 146 -6.17 -15.34 10.11
C GLU A 146 -7.28 -16.40 9.93
N HIS A 147 -7.41 -16.90 8.70
CA HIS A 147 -8.30 -18.02 8.40
C HIS A 147 -7.65 -19.33 8.87
N LYS A 148 -8.47 -20.25 9.40
CA LYS A 148 -7.99 -21.58 9.83
C LYS A 148 -7.30 -22.35 8.70
N ARG A 149 -7.73 -22.14 7.44
CA ARG A 149 -7.15 -22.82 6.27
C ARG A 149 -5.64 -22.58 6.11
N VAL A 150 -5.10 -21.45 6.56
CA VAL A 150 -3.65 -21.18 6.54
C VAL A 150 -2.91 -22.27 7.30
N LEU A 151 -3.39 -22.62 8.49
CA LEU A 151 -2.81 -23.65 9.34
C LEU A 151 -3.06 -25.06 8.80
N VAL A 152 -4.25 -25.29 8.24
CA VAL A 152 -4.60 -26.59 7.64
C VAL A 152 -3.72 -26.88 6.43
N ASN A 153 -3.50 -25.89 5.56
CA ASN A 153 -2.61 -26.02 4.41
C ASN A 153 -1.17 -26.26 4.88
N LEU A 154 -0.71 -25.54 5.90
CA LEU A 154 0.60 -25.75 6.50
C LEU A 154 0.77 -27.16 7.07
N ALA A 155 -0.22 -27.67 7.79
CA ALA A 155 -0.23 -29.04 8.30
C ALA A 155 -0.20 -30.04 7.15
N ASN A 156 -1.12 -29.93 6.19
CA ASN A 156 -1.21 -30.86 5.06
C ASN A 156 0.10 -30.93 4.25
N SER A 157 0.81 -29.80 4.10
CA SER A 157 2.06 -29.75 3.33
C SER A 157 3.30 -30.19 4.11
N LEU A 158 3.42 -29.83 5.40
CA LEU A 158 4.69 -29.96 6.14
C LEU A 158 4.64 -30.85 7.38
N ALA A 159 3.44 -31.18 7.86
CA ALA A 159 3.17 -32.03 9.03
C ALA A 159 1.85 -32.81 8.87
N PRO A 160 1.73 -33.67 7.83
CA PRO A 160 0.48 -34.33 7.45
C PRO A 160 -0.06 -35.30 8.52
N GLU A 161 0.75 -35.65 9.52
CA GLU A 161 0.38 -36.45 10.67
C GLU A 161 -0.52 -35.72 11.69
N LEU A 162 -0.64 -34.39 11.60
CA LEU A 162 -1.40 -33.59 12.56
C LEU A 162 -2.92 -33.64 12.31
N ASP A 163 -3.70 -33.67 13.38
CA ASP A 163 -5.17 -33.58 13.29
C ASP A 163 -5.64 -32.15 12.97
N THR A 164 -6.05 -31.92 11.74
CA THR A 164 -6.53 -30.61 11.26
C THR A 164 -7.92 -30.21 11.83
N ARG A 165 -8.60 -31.12 12.54
CA ARG A 165 -9.87 -30.83 13.25
C ARG A 165 -9.65 -30.05 14.53
N LEU A 166 -8.42 -30.00 15.05
CA LEU A 166 -8.04 -29.20 16.22
C LEU A 166 -8.49 -27.73 16.08
N SER A 167 -8.69 -27.07 17.22
CA SER A 167 -8.97 -25.63 17.25
C SER A 167 -7.77 -24.84 16.69
N LYS A 168 -7.96 -23.56 16.36
CA LYS A 168 -6.89 -22.79 15.68
C LYS A 168 -5.63 -22.68 16.53
N THR A 169 -5.79 -22.36 17.80
CA THR A 169 -4.69 -22.24 18.77
C THR A 169 -4.00 -23.58 18.99
N LYS A 170 -4.77 -24.66 19.17
CA LYS A 170 -4.24 -26.02 19.34
C LYS A 170 -3.50 -26.54 18.10
N LEU A 171 -4.03 -26.28 16.90
CA LEU A 171 -3.36 -26.64 15.65
C LEU A 171 -2.07 -25.83 15.48
N GLY A 172 -2.08 -24.54 15.83
CA GLY A 172 -0.88 -23.70 15.86
C GLY A 172 0.19 -24.25 16.81
N ALA A 173 -0.18 -24.60 18.05
CA ALA A 173 0.75 -25.20 19.00
C ALA A 173 1.32 -26.54 18.49
N ALA A 174 0.48 -27.39 17.91
CA ALA A 174 0.89 -28.68 17.35
C ALA A 174 1.87 -28.52 16.17
N LEU A 175 1.60 -27.56 15.27
CA LEU A 175 2.49 -27.21 14.17
C LEU A 175 3.83 -26.67 14.66
N ALA A 176 3.82 -25.76 15.63
CA ALA A 176 5.03 -25.22 16.21
C ALA A 176 5.89 -26.32 16.84
N ASN A 177 5.29 -27.25 17.57
CA ASN A 177 5.97 -28.43 18.10
C ASN A 177 6.54 -29.32 16.98
N ALA A 178 5.77 -29.58 15.92
CA ALA A 178 6.24 -30.37 14.77
C ALA A 178 7.42 -29.71 14.02
N PHE A 179 7.56 -28.38 14.10
CA PHE A 179 8.62 -27.60 13.46
C PHE A 179 9.78 -27.24 14.41
N ASP A 180 9.76 -27.76 15.64
CA ASP A 180 10.72 -27.44 16.71
C ASP A 180 10.80 -25.91 16.98
N ALA A 181 9.66 -25.22 16.87
CA ALA A 181 9.52 -23.78 17.07
C ALA A 181 8.88 -23.46 18.43
N PRO A 182 9.34 -22.42 19.16
CA PRO A 182 8.90 -22.13 20.52
C PRO A 182 7.50 -21.49 20.57
N TRP A 183 6.48 -22.29 20.89
CA TRP A 183 5.12 -21.82 21.14
C TRP A 183 4.90 -21.39 22.60
N SER A 184 4.10 -20.35 22.83
CA SER A 184 3.75 -19.88 24.18
C SER A 184 2.40 -19.14 24.18
N ALA A 185 1.93 -18.72 25.35
CA ALA A 185 0.68 -17.98 25.48
C ALA A 185 0.65 -16.67 24.65
N GLU A 186 1.80 -16.03 24.42
CA GLU A 186 1.90 -14.82 23.56
C GLU A 186 1.61 -15.11 22.09
N CYS A 187 1.68 -16.38 21.66
CA CYS A 187 1.35 -16.81 20.31
C CYS A 187 -0.17 -16.81 20.06
N GLU A 188 -0.96 -16.71 21.14
CA GLU A 188 -2.41 -16.77 21.11
C GLU A 188 -3.00 -15.39 21.40
N SER A 189 -4.17 -15.14 20.83
CA SER A 189 -4.98 -13.94 21.02
C SER A 189 -6.41 -14.36 21.37
N THR A 190 -7.16 -13.45 21.99
CA THR A 190 -8.53 -13.71 22.44
C THR A 190 -9.43 -14.25 21.31
N GLY A 191 -10.20 -15.30 21.59
CA GLY A 191 -11.19 -15.87 20.68
C GLY A 191 -10.57 -16.66 19.51
N GLU A 192 -9.76 -17.68 19.82
CA GLU A 192 -9.19 -18.65 18.86
C GLU A 192 -8.48 -17.99 17.66
N THR A 193 -7.67 -16.97 17.97
CA THR A 193 -6.91 -16.21 16.98
C THR A 193 -5.43 -16.34 17.31
N ILE A 194 -4.58 -16.49 16.29
CA ILE A 194 -3.13 -16.51 16.46
C ILE A 194 -2.61 -15.07 16.39
N SER A 195 -1.76 -14.70 17.34
CA SER A 195 -1.13 -13.38 17.35
C SER A 195 -0.11 -13.25 16.22
N LEU A 196 0.39 -12.03 15.93
CA LEU A 196 1.51 -11.89 14.99
C LEU A 196 2.75 -12.64 15.50
N VAL A 197 2.98 -12.65 16.82
CA VAL A 197 4.05 -13.44 17.45
C VAL A 197 3.90 -14.93 17.10
N GLY A 198 2.70 -15.48 17.24
CA GLY A 198 2.43 -16.88 16.91
C GLY A 198 2.59 -17.19 15.42
N LEU A 199 2.13 -16.30 14.53
CA LEU A 199 2.31 -16.47 13.09
C LEU A 199 3.80 -16.42 12.70
N ASN A 200 4.58 -15.52 13.30
CA ASN A 200 6.03 -15.46 13.09
C ASN A 200 6.75 -16.69 13.65
N THR A 201 6.29 -17.27 14.77
CA THR A 201 6.81 -18.55 15.29
C THR A 201 6.57 -19.69 14.29
N LEU A 202 5.36 -19.80 13.74
CA LEU A 202 5.04 -20.83 12.75
C LEU A 202 5.82 -20.65 11.46
N LEU A 203 5.92 -19.41 10.99
CA LEU A 203 6.67 -19.05 9.80
C LEU A 203 8.16 -19.39 9.96
N ALA A 204 8.77 -19.02 11.08
CA ALA A 204 10.17 -19.36 11.38
C ALA A 204 10.40 -20.88 11.36
N GLY A 205 9.54 -21.64 12.04
CA GLY A 205 9.61 -23.09 12.08
C GLY A 205 9.47 -23.72 10.68
N ALA A 206 8.50 -23.26 9.89
CA ALA A 206 8.25 -23.74 8.54
C ALA A 206 9.41 -23.40 7.58
N GLU A 207 9.91 -22.16 7.60
CA GLU A 207 11.08 -21.75 6.82
C GLU A 207 12.31 -22.59 7.17
N ARG A 208 12.56 -22.84 8.46
CA ARG A 208 13.69 -23.67 8.90
C ARG A 208 13.55 -25.10 8.41
N ARG A 209 12.37 -25.71 8.58
CA ARG A 209 12.10 -27.09 8.15
C ARG A 209 12.29 -27.27 6.64
N LEU A 210 12.02 -26.22 5.86
CA LEU A 210 12.22 -26.19 4.41
C LEU A 210 13.65 -25.78 3.99
N GLY A 211 14.55 -25.46 4.92
CA GLY A 211 15.89 -24.95 4.62
C GLY A 211 15.88 -23.56 3.97
N LYS A 212 14.81 -22.78 4.18
CA LYS A 212 14.56 -21.46 3.58
C LYS A 212 14.81 -20.28 4.53
N LEU A 213 15.35 -20.49 5.74
CA LEU A 213 15.69 -19.37 6.62
C LEU A 213 16.64 -18.38 5.93
N GLY A 214 16.34 -17.09 6.03
CA GLY A 214 17.13 -16.02 5.42
C GLY A 214 16.95 -15.87 3.91
N SER A 215 16.03 -16.62 3.29
CA SER A 215 15.64 -16.39 1.89
C SER A 215 15.05 -14.99 1.73
N ASP A 216 15.36 -14.34 0.60
CA ASP A 216 14.97 -12.95 0.38
C ASP A 216 13.44 -12.78 0.36
N ARG A 217 12.92 -11.86 1.17
CA ARG A 217 11.47 -11.64 1.39
C ARG A 217 10.75 -11.34 0.08
N ALA A 218 11.40 -10.57 -0.79
CA ALA A 218 10.87 -10.15 -2.08
C ALA A 218 10.73 -11.30 -3.08
N MET A 219 11.36 -12.46 -2.83
CA MET A 219 11.24 -13.65 -3.68
C MET A 219 10.00 -14.51 -3.37
N LEU A 220 9.31 -14.28 -2.24
CA LEU A 220 8.27 -15.19 -1.74
C LEU A 220 6.91 -15.03 -2.44
N LEU A 221 6.58 -13.86 -2.97
CA LEU A 221 5.51 -13.71 -3.96
C LEU A 221 6.21 -13.87 -5.33
N GLY A 222 6.12 -15.08 -5.87
CA GLY A 222 6.94 -15.55 -6.98
C GLY A 222 6.56 -14.92 -8.31
N THR A 223 5.29 -14.51 -8.44
CA THR A 223 4.70 -13.99 -9.67
C THR A 223 3.92 -12.68 -9.42
N PRO A 224 3.68 -11.85 -10.45
CA PRO A 224 2.89 -10.64 -10.29
C PRO A 224 1.43 -10.93 -9.92
N GLU A 225 0.92 -12.12 -10.23
CA GLU A 225 -0.42 -12.54 -9.84
C GLU A 225 -0.53 -12.74 -8.32
N GLU A 226 0.46 -13.44 -7.75
CA GLU A 226 0.53 -13.67 -6.31
C GLU A 226 0.68 -12.35 -5.56
N GLU A 227 1.56 -11.49 -6.05
CA GLU A 227 1.77 -10.16 -5.49
C GLU A 227 0.51 -9.29 -5.59
N GLY A 228 -0.08 -9.18 -6.78
CA GLY A 228 -1.29 -8.36 -7.00
C GLY A 228 -2.47 -8.81 -6.13
N LYS A 229 -2.65 -10.11 -5.96
CA LYS A 229 -3.70 -10.66 -5.09
C LYS A 229 -3.41 -10.35 -3.61
N ALA A 230 -2.16 -10.46 -3.15
CA ALA A 230 -1.79 -10.11 -1.77
C ALA A 230 -1.96 -8.61 -1.49
N LEU A 231 -1.54 -7.74 -2.42
CA LEU A 231 -1.69 -6.29 -2.30
C LEU A 231 -3.18 -5.88 -2.30
N ALA A 232 -3.99 -6.43 -3.21
CA ALA A 232 -5.42 -6.16 -3.25
C ALA A 232 -6.15 -6.63 -1.96
N ALA A 233 -5.76 -7.77 -1.41
CA ALA A 233 -6.29 -8.27 -0.14
C ALA A 233 -5.93 -7.38 1.06
N ALA A 234 -4.68 -6.89 1.14
CA ALA A 234 -4.25 -5.97 2.19
C ALA A 234 -5.01 -4.64 2.11
N LEU A 235 -5.21 -4.13 0.89
CA LEU A 235 -6.02 -2.93 0.66
C LEU A 235 -7.48 -3.16 1.08
N LEU A 236 -8.08 -4.32 0.79
CA LEU A 236 -9.43 -4.63 1.26
C LEU A 236 -9.56 -4.56 2.79
N ASP A 237 -8.63 -5.17 3.53
CA ASP A 237 -8.70 -5.24 5.02
C ASP A 237 -8.57 -3.87 5.70
N ALA A 238 -7.95 -2.90 5.02
CA ALA A 238 -7.74 -1.56 5.58
C ALA A 238 -9.02 -0.74 5.74
N TRP A 239 -10.10 -1.08 5.03
CA TRP A 239 -11.40 -0.41 5.19
C TRP A 239 -12.47 -1.38 5.68
N ARG A 240 -13.15 -0.98 6.76
CA ARG A 240 -14.21 -1.77 7.38
C ARG A 240 -15.57 -1.22 7.02
N ALA A 241 -16.47 -2.11 6.62
CA ALA A 241 -17.87 -1.78 6.43
C ALA A 241 -18.50 -1.41 7.78
N SER A 242 -19.20 -0.29 7.82
CA SER A 242 -19.93 0.22 8.99
C SER A 242 -21.43 0.23 8.70
N ALA A 243 -22.26 0.21 9.75
CA ALA A 243 -23.72 0.33 9.61
C ALA A 243 -24.09 1.76 9.23
N HIS A 244 -25.03 1.90 8.29
CA HIS A 244 -25.56 3.17 7.81
C HIS A 244 -27.00 3.38 8.28
N PRO A 245 -27.52 4.62 8.26
CA PRO A 245 -28.89 4.92 8.68
C PRO A 245 -29.98 4.15 7.92
N ASP A 246 -29.68 3.70 6.71
CA ASP A 246 -30.57 2.88 5.89
C ASP A 246 -30.50 1.37 6.20
N GLY A 247 -29.86 0.99 7.32
CA GLY A 247 -29.71 -0.41 7.74
C GLY A 247 -28.61 -1.17 7.00
N SER A 248 -28.06 -0.62 5.91
CA SER A 248 -27.02 -1.29 5.14
C SER A 248 -25.67 -1.27 5.84
N LYS A 249 -24.84 -2.27 5.56
CA LYS A 249 -23.44 -2.31 6.00
C LYS A 249 -22.52 -2.15 4.80
N ARG A 250 -21.79 -1.03 4.72
CA ARG A 250 -20.91 -0.68 3.59
C ARG A 250 -19.73 0.20 4.00
N VAL A 251 -18.70 0.23 3.15
CA VAL A 251 -17.57 1.17 3.26
C VAL A 251 -17.96 2.49 2.60
N ILE A 252 -17.69 3.62 3.25
CA ILE A 252 -17.87 4.94 2.66
C ILE A 252 -16.63 5.80 2.86
N TRP A 253 -16.21 6.47 1.79
CA TRP A 253 -15.22 7.54 1.83
C TRP A 253 -15.97 8.86 1.75
N ASP A 254 -16.08 9.55 2.87
CA ASP A 254 -16.64 10.89 2.95
C ASP A 254 -15.61 11.91 2.44
N ALA A 255 -16.00 12.75 1.48
CA ALA A 255 -15.05 13.65 0.82
C ALA A 255 -14.36 14.60 1.79
N ARG A 256 -15.10 15.18 2.76
CA ARG A 256 -14.54 16.12 3.74
C ARG A 256 -13.54 15.41 4.63
N LYS A 257 -13.87 14.22 5.16
CA LYS A 257 -12.97 13.43 6.01
C LYS A 257 -11.72 12.98 5.26
N CYS A 258 -11.87 12.53 4.01
CA CYS A 258 -10.75 12.13 3.18
C CYS A 258 -9.82 13.30 2.84
N ILE A 259 -10.38 14.48 2.55
CA ILE A 259 -9.59 15.70 2.29
C ILE A 259 -8.82 16.15 3.52
N HIS A 260 -9.45 16.20 4.70
CA HIS A 260 -8.75 16.51 5.95
C HIS A 260 -7.65 15.48 6.26
N TRP A 261 -7.96 14.19 6.11
CA TRP A 261 -6.95 13.15 6.30
C TRP A 261 -5.75 13.34 5.37
N MET A 262 -5.98 13.65 4.09
CA MET A 262 -4.92 13.93 3.12
C MET A 262 -4.06 15.13 3.55
N LEU A 263 -4.67 16.22 4.04
CA LEU A 263 -3.93 17.36 4.58
C LEU A 263 -3.09 16.99 5.81
N ASP A 264 -3.67 16.22 6.75
CA ASP A 264 -2.98 15.77 7.95
C ASP A 264 -1.77 14.89 7.61
N GLN A 265 -1.77 14.24 6.44
CA GLN A 265 -0.65 13.49 5.90
C GLN A 265 0.31 14.31 5.03
N GLY A 266 0.03 15.61 4.82
CA GLY A 266 0.86 16.50 4.00
C GLY A 266 0.67 16.35 2.49
N VAL A 267 -0.42 15.75 2.02
CA VAL A 267 -0.73 15.64 0.59
C VAL A 267 -1.16 17.01 0.06
N THR A 268 -0.52 17.50 -0.99
CA THR A 268 -0.67 18.90 -1.47
C THR A 268 -1.60 19.03 -2.68
N GLU A 269 -1.55 18.11 -3.65
CA GLU A 269 -2.31 18.23 -4.90
C GLU A 269 -3.76 17.75 -4.77
N GLY A 270 -3.94 16.54 -4.22
CA GLY A 270 -5.23 15.83 -4.18
C GLY A 270 -6.38 16.57 -3.47
N PRO A 271 -6.17 17.17 -2.28
CA PRO A 271 -7.19 17.93 -1.56
C PRO A 271 -7.92 18.99 -2.39
N ASN A 272 -7.27 19.52 -3.43
CA ASN A 272 -7.78 20.60 -4.25
C ASN A 272 -8.45 20.13 -5.56
N GLN A 273 -8.49 18.83 -5.84
CA GLN A 273 -9.03 18.30 -7.10
C GLN A 273 -10.45 17.73 -6.95
N ASN A 274 -11.21 17.65 -8.05
CA ASN A 274 -12.53 17.01 -8.05
C ASN A 274 -12.42 15.48 -7.99
N GLU A 275 -11.24 14.96 -8.34
CA GLU A 275 -10.87 13.55 -8.33
C GLU A 275 -10.24 13.13 -6.99
N TRP A 276 -10.60 13.80 -5.88
CA TRP A 276 -10.05 13.58 -4.54
C TRP A 276 -10.03 12.11 -4.11
N GLN A 277 -11.00 11.30 -4.57
CA GLN A 277 -11.09 9.88 -4.23
C GLN A 277 -9.94 9.05 -4.83
N GLY A 278 -9.42 9.48 -5.99
CA GLY A 278 -8.21 8.88 -6.60
C GLY A 278 -6.99 9.18 -5.75
N PHE A 279 -6.75 10.45 -5.44
CA PHE A 279 -5.62 10.86 -4.59
C PHE A 279 -5.68 10.27 -3.17
N TYR A 280 -6.88 10.17 -2.59
CA TYR A 280 -7.08 9.51 -1.30
C TYR A 280 -6.74 8.03 -1.39
N TRP A 281 -7.21 7.33 -2.43
CA TRP A 281 -6.89 5.93 -2.67
C TRP A 281 -5.40 5.70 -2.85
N GLU A 282 -4.73 6.51 -3.68
CA GLU A 282 -3.29 6.46 -3.92
C GLU A 282 -2.52 6.67 -2.61
N SER A 283 -2.81 7.76 -1.89
CA SER A 283 -2.06 8.14 -0.67
C SER A 283 -2.31 7.18 0.49
N ARG A 284 -3.58 6.87 0.77
CA ARG A 284 -3.95 5.95 1.85
C ARG A 284 -3.57 4.52 1.51
N GLY A 285 -3.75 4.10 0.27
CA GLY A 285 -3.37 2.78 -0.21
C GLY A 285 -1.87 2.54 -0.08
N ARG A 286 -1.02 3.50 -0.46
CA ARG A 286 0.43 3.42 -0.22
C ARG A 286 0.76 3.29 1.26
N ALA A 287 0.13 4.09 2.13
CA ALA A 287 0.34 3.98 3.57
C ALA A 287 -0.04 2.60 4.12
N VAL A 288 -1.16 2.05 3.64
CA VAL A 288 -1.62 0.69 3.99
C VAL A 288 -0.62 -0.36 3.52
N LEU A 289 -0.19 -0.30 2.26
CA LEU A 289 0.72 -1.30 1.69
C LEU A 289 2.09 -1.27 2.35
N ASN A 290 2.64 -0.08 2.62
CA ASN A 290 3.90 0.08 3.36
C ASN A 290 3.82 -0.44 4.80
N ALA A 291 2.65 -0.37 5.44
CA ALA A 291 2.44 -0.95 6.77
C ALA A 291 2.16 -2.46 6.72
N ALA A 292 1.59 -2.94 5.61
CA ALA A 292 1.21 -4.33 5.43
C ALA A 292 2.39 -5.21 5.02
N PHE A 293 3.28 -4.71 4.17
CA PHE A 293 4.39 -5.47 3.61
C PHE A 293 5.70 -4.78 3.91
N THR A 294 6.72 -5.57 4.26
CA THR A 294 8.10 -5.09 4.32
C THR A 294 8.52 -4.52 2.96
N PRO A 295 8.90 -3.23 2.85
CA PRO A 295 9.52 -2.69 1.66
C PRO A 295 10.62 -3.58 1.05
N ASN A 296 10.60 -3.71 -0.28
CA ASN A 296 11.68 -4.36 -1.01
C ASN A 296 12.94 -3.47 -0.91
N PRO A 297 14.08 -3.99 -0.43
CA PRO A 297 15.31 -3.22 -0.35
C PRO A 297 15.87 -2.86 -1.74
N SER A 298 15.60 -3.67 -2.76
CA SER A 298 15.95 -3.43 -4.17
C SER A 298 14.68 -3.30 -5.03
N PRO A 299 13.90 -2.22 -4.86
CA PRO A 299 12.64 -2.07 -5.57
C PRO A 299 12.86 -1.88 -7.08
N PRO A 300 11.91 -2.33 -7.92
CA PRO A 300 11.91 -1.99 -9.34
C PRO A 300 11.84 -0.47 -9.56
N ARG A 301 12.25 -0.01 -10.74
CA ARG A 301 12.19 1.41 -11.10
C ARG A 301 10.74 1.85 -11.22
N THR A 302 10.26 2.83 -10.44
CA THR A 302 8.84 3.27 -10.54
C THR A 302 8.63 4.57 -11.32
N ARG A 303 9.69 5.20 -11.84
CA ARG A 303 9.57 6.48 -12.58
C ARG A 303 10.06 6.36 -14.01
N TYR A 304 9.17 6.66 -14.96
CA TYR A 304 9.45 6.74 -16.39
C TYR A 304 8.98 8.11 -16.88
N GLY A 305 9.89 8.88 -17.49
CA GLY A 305 9.63 10.27 -17.82
C GLY A 305 9.10 11.08 -16.63
N ASN A 306 7.93 11.70 -16.81
CA ASN A 306 7.28 12.50 -15.78
C ASN A 306 6.30 11.70 -14.90
N THR A 307 6.11 10.42 -15.17
CA THR A 307 5.16 9.58 -14.44
C THR A 307 5.89 8.74 -13.42
N ALA A 308 5.41 8.83 -12.18
CA ALA A 308 5.80 7.95 -11.09
C ALA A 308 4.60 7.04 -10.77
N PHE A 309 4.84 5.74 -10.74
CA PHE A 309 3.86 4.76 -10.29
C PHE A 309 3.87 4.67 -8.76
N ASP A 310 2.70 4.39 -8.19
CA ASP A 310 2.43 4.64 -6.77
C ASP A 310 3.16 3.71 -5.80
N TYR A 311 3.35 2.44 -6.16
CA TYR A 311 3.87 1.43 -5.26
C TYR A 311 4.75 0.41 -5.99
N SER A 312 5.68 -0.17 -5.24
CA SER A 312 6.45 -1.31 -5.71
C SER A 312 6.80 -2.22 -4.56
N LEU A 313 6.69 -3.53 -4.80
CA LEU A 313 7.33 -4.54 -3.98
C LEU A 313 8.35 -5.27 -4.87
N ARG A 314 8.04 -6.46 -5.39
CA ARG A 314 8.83 -7.07 -6.47
C ARG A 314 8.48 -6.51 -7.83
N TYR A 315 7.20 -6.19 -8.05
CA TYR A 315 6.69 -5.61 -9.28
C TYR A 315 6.18 -4.18 -9.05
N VAL A 316 5.98 -3.44 -10.15
CA VAL A 316 5.47 -2.07 -10.12
C VAL A 316 3.95 -2.09 -10.14
N TRP A 317 3.34 -1.31 -9.26
CA TRP A 317 1.89 -1.17 -9.13
C TRP A 317 1.47 0.29 -9.07
N ASP A 318 0.40 0.59 -9.76
CA ASP A 318 -0.22 1.91 -9.80
C ASP A 318 -1.64 1.84 -9.26
N LEU A 319 -2.02 2.80 -8.42
CA LEU A 319 -3.31 2.80 -7.73
C LEU A 319 -4.29 3.64 -8.53
N LYS A 320 -5.51 3.12 -8.75
CA LYS A 320 -6.56 3.84 -9.48
C LYS A 320 -7.91 3.72 -8.78
N ALA A 321 -8.70 4.79 -8.80
CA ALA A 321 -10.09 4.77 -8.36
C ALA A 321 -11.02 4.92 -9.57
N HIS A 322 -11.96 3.99 -9.72
CA HIS A 322 -12.90 3.95 -10.83
C HIS A 322 -14.34 4.11 -10.37
N THR A 323 -15.03 5.11 -10.95
CA THR A 323 -16.45 5.35 -10.70
C THR A 323 -17.28 4.55 -11.69
N GLU A 324 -17.86 3.44 -11.22
CA GLU A 324 -18.67 2.53 -12.01
C GLU A 324 -20.14 2.96 -12.09
N ALA A 325 -20.59 3.74 -11.12
CA ALA A 325 -21.94 4.30 -11.07
C ALA A 325 -21.98 5.58 -10.23
N TRP A 326 -23.03 6.36 -10.45
CA TRP A 326 -23.35 7.59 -9.72
C TRP A 326 -24.67 7.40 -9.00
N ARG A 327 -24.67 7.59 -7.68
CA ARG A 327 -25.89 7.67 -6.87
C ARG A 327 -26.25 9.12 -6.61
N TYR A 328 -27.52 9.44 -6.79
CA TYR A 328 -28.13 10.74 -6.58
C TYR A 328 -29.11 10.61 -5.41
N PRO A 329 -28.68 10.92 -4.16
CA PRO A 329 -29.48 10.67 -2.96
C PRO A 329 -30.81 11.43 -2.92
N VAL A 330 -30.87 12.65 -3.45
CA VAL A 330 -32.07 13.50 -3.40
C VAL A 330 -33.13 12.97 -4.36
N SER A 331 -32.70 12.57 -5.57
CA SER A 331 -33.61 12.03 -6.58
C SER A 331 -33.81 10.50 -6.49
N GLY A 332 -33.07 9.81 -5.61
CA GLY A 332 -33.08 8.35 -5.49
C GLY A 332 -32.52 7.60 -6.71
N ARG A 333 -31.95 8.31 -7.69
CA ARG A 333 -31.53 7.74 -8.97
C ARG A 333 -30.12 7.17 -8.88
N THR A 334 -29.88 6.04 -9.54
CA THR A 334 -28.53 5.52 -9.80
C THR A 334 -28.29 5.44 -11.30
N LEU A 335 -27.19 6.03 -11.78
CA LEU A 335 -26.79 6.01 -13.18
C LEU A 335 -25.49 5.24 -13.36
N THR A 336 -25.40 4.41 -14.39
CA THR A 336 -24.16 3.73 -14.75
C THR A 336 -23.08 4.75 -15.13
N GLY A 337 -21.88 4.55 -14.61
CA GLY A 337 -20.69 5.32 -14.92
C GLY A 337 -20.11 4.91 -16.28
N GLN A 338 -18.94 5.48 -16.60
CA GLN A 338 -18.21 5.08 -17.79
C GLN A 338 -17.58 3.71 -17.56
N GLY A 339 -17.70 2.78 -18.50
CA GLY A 339 -17.03 1.47 -18.41
C GLY A 339 -15.52 1.50 -18.70
N VAL A 340 -14.95 2.69 -18.85
CA VAL A 340 -13.52 2.91 -19.11
C VAL A 340 -12.88 3.70 -17.98
N ALA A 341 -11.74 3.21 -17.50
CA ALA A 341 -10.92 3.85 -16.48
C ALA A 341 -9.67 4.46 -17.15
N PRO A 342 -9.46 5.79 -17.05
CA PRO A 342 -8.20 6.40 -17.46
C PRO A 342 -7.03 5.87 -16.63
N LEU A 343 -5.99 5.40 -17.31
CA LEU A 343 -4.73 4.97 -16.71
C LEU A 343 -3.70 6.11 -16.78
N ASN A 344 -2.42 5.77 -16.90
CA ASN A 344 -1.31 6.72 -17.01
C ASN A 344 -1.00 7.06 -18.48
N ASP A 345 -0.02 7.94 -18.70
CA ASP A 345 0.37 8.34 -20.06
C ASP A 345 0.96 7.15 -20.84
N GLN A 346 0.76 7.18 -22.16
CA GLN A 346 1.07 6.02 -23.00
C GLN A 346 2.57 5.71 -23.03
N GLU A 347 3.41 6.74 -23.14
CA GLU A 347 4.87 6.60 -23.24
C GLU A 347 5.46 5.97 -21.99
N SER A 348 5.14 6.51 -20.81
CA SER A 348 5.70 6.02 -19.54
C SER A 348 5.17 4.64 -19.18
N MET A 349 3.90 4.34 -19.51
CA MET A 349 3.35 2.99 -19.34
C MET A 349 4.05 1.98 -20.24
N SER A 350 4.17 2.27 -21.53
CA SER A 350 4.84 1.37 -22.48
C SER A 350 6.29 1.11 -22.08
N ALA A 351 7.03 2.13 -21.66
CA ALA A 351 8.40 1.97 -21.20
C ALA A 351 8.52 1.11 -19.93
N CYS A 352 7.63 1.28 -18.95
CA CYS A 352 7.61 0.43 -17.75
C CYS A 352 7.25 -1.02 -18.06
N ILE A 353 6.24 -1.21 -18.92
CA ILE A 353 5.77 -2.54 -19.32
C ILE A 353 6.88 -3.29 -20.08
N GLU A 354 7.63 -2.59 -20.92
CA GLU A 354 8.78 -3.16 -21.65
C GLU A 354 9.91 -3.59 -20.71
N ASP A 355 10.23 -2.74 -19.73
CA ASP A 355 11.36 -2.96 -18.82
C ASP A 355 11.08 -4.08 -17.80
N GLN A 356 9.88 -4.13 -17.23
CA GLN A 356 9.60 -4.99 -16.06
C GLN A 356 8.12 -5.38 -15.85
N GLY A 357 7.22 -4.97 -16.75
CA GLY A 357 5.78 -5.08 -16.55
C GLY A 357 5.18 -3.97 -15.68
N LEU A 358 3.85 -3.93 -15.60
CA LEU A 358 3.11 -2.92 -14.83
C LEU A 358 1.76 -3.45 -14.36
N GLY A 359 1.51 -3.31 -13.06
CA GLY A 359 0.24 -3.63 -12.42
C GLY A 359 -0.61 -2.42 -12.07
N PHE A 360 -1.92 -2.63 -11.94
CA PHE A 360 -2.88 -1.65 -11.44
C PHE A 360 -3.70 -2.23 -10.30
N LEU A 361 -3.76 -1.51 -9.17
CA LEU A 361 -4.61 -1.80 -8.02
C LEU A 361 -5.80 -0.82 -8.02
N MET A 362 -6.93 -1.29 -8.52
CA MET A 362 -8.10 -0.47 -8.82
C MET A 362 -9.20 -0.62 -7.77
N ALA A 363 -9.59 0.48 -7.12
CA ALA A 363 -10.81 0.55 -6.33
C ALA A 363 -12.00 0.92 -7.22
N GLY A 364 -12.92 -0.01 -7.44
CA GLY A 364 -14.16 0.22 -8.17
C GLY A 364 -15.34 0.45 -7.23
N GLY A 365 -16.23 1.38 -7.57
CA GLY A 365 -17.39 1.67 -6.74
C GLY A 365 -18.29 2.80 -7.24
N VAL A 366 -19.15 3.27 -6.33
CA VAL A 366 -20.19 4.26 -6.61
C VAL A 366 -19.79 5.64 -6.10
N ALA A 367 -19.83 6.64 -6.96
CA ALA A 367 -19.76 8.04 -6.55
C ALA A 367 -21.12 8.51 -6.02
N VAL A 368 -21.12 9.25 -4.92
CA VAL A 368 -22.31 9.92 -4.39
C VAL A 368 -22.28 11.38 -4.86
N ALA A 369 -23.31 11.78 -5.62
CA ALA A 369 -23.43 13.12 -6.16
C ALA A 369 -23.72 14.15 -5.05
N ASP A 370 -23.05 15.29 -5.14
CA ASP A 370 -23.33 16.51 -4.39
C ASP A 370 -24.52 17.27 -5.01
N GLU A 371 -25.75 16.78 -4.80
CA GLU A 371 -26.97 17.37 -5.39
C GLU A 371 -27.44 18.65 -4.68
N ASP A 372 -27.14 18.81 -3.38
CA ASP A 372 -27.51 19.98 -2.59
C ASP A 372 -26.44 21.09 -2.61
N GLU A 373 -25.35 20.85 -3.36
CA GLU A 373 -24.20 21.74 -3.52
C GLU A 373 -23.43 22.08 -2.22
N THR A 374 -23.75 21.41 -1.11
CA THR A 374 -23.13 21.71 0.19
C THR A 374 -21.65 21.33 0.21
N PHE A 375 -21.24 20.33 -0.57
CA PHE A 375 -19.83 19.96 -0.67
C PHE A 375 -19.06 20.89 -1.62
N VAL A 376 -19.63 21.31 -2.75
CA VAL A 376 -18.97 22.27 -3.66
C VAL A 376 -18.77 23.62 -2.99
N GLU A 377 -19.75 24.11 -2.22
CA GLU A 377 -19.61 25.33 -1.45
C GLU A 377 -18.49 25.22 -0.42
N TRP A 378 -18.54 24.18 0.43
CA TRP A 378 -17.50 23.91 1.42
C TRP A 378 -16.11 23.80 0.78
N HIS A 379 -15.97 23.08 -0.33
CA HIS A 379 -14.68 22.86 -0.98
C HIS A 379 -14.15 24.12 -1.70
N ARG A 380 -15.02 25.04 -2.14
CA ARG A 380 -14.61 26.38 -2.60
C ARG A 380 -14.07 27.23 -1.45
N GLN A 381 -14.77 27.26 -0.32
CA GLN A 381 -14.34 28.00 0.88
C GLN A 381 -13.02 27.44 1.42
N PHE A 382 -12.89 26.11 1.48
CA PHE A 382 -11.67 25.40 1.84
C PHE A 382 -10.47 25.81 0.98
N LYS A 383 -10.63 25.82 -0.35
CA LYS A 383 -9.57 26.28 -1.28
C LYS A 383 -9.19 27.73 -1.05
N ALA A 384 -10.19 28.60 -0.90
CA ALA A 384 -9.98 30.02 -0.66
C ALA A 384 -9.20 30.28 0.64
N ALA A 385 -9.52 29.54 1.71
CA ALA A 385 -8.81 29.62 2.98
C ALA A 385 -7.33 29.20 2.89
N GLN A 386 -6.97 28.36 1.91
CA GLN A 386 -5.59 27.98 1.60
C GLN A 386 -4.92 28.87 0.55
N GLY A 387 -5.59 29.94 0.09
CA GLY A 387 -5.09 30.81 -0.98
C GLY A 387 -5.09 30.14 -2.37
N VAL A 388 -5.76 28.99 -2.54
CA VAL A 388 -5.81 28.26 -3.80
C VAL A 388 -6.91 28.84 -4.70
N LYS A 389 -6.51 29.44 -5.82
CA LYS A 389 -7.46 29.91 -6.85
C LYS A 389 -7.96 28.75 -7.69
N SER A 390 -9.27 28.60 -7.83
CA SER A 390 -9.85 27.62 -8.75
C SER A 390 -9.65 28.07 -10.19
N LYS A 391 -9.07 27.20 -11.03
CA LYS A 391 -8.95 27.49 -12.46
C LYS A 391 -10.32 27.53 -13.15
N PRO A 392 -10.51 28.42 -14.14
CA PRO A 392 -11.74 28.49 -14.92
C PRO A 392 -11.98 27.20 -15.71
N SER A 393 -13.25 26.90 -16.01
CA SER A 393 -13.63 25.74 -16.82
C SER A 393 -13.54 26.10 -18.30
N ASN A 394 -12.92 25.23 -19.11
CA ASN A 394 -12.93 25.36 -20.58
C ASN A 394 -14.35 25.38 -21.18
N SER A 395 -15.37 24.84 -20.48
CA SER A 395 -16.76 24.76 -20.94
C SER A 395 -17.72 25.73 -20.25
N GLY A 396 -17.22 26.58 -19.34
CA GLY A 396 -18.05 27.46 -18.50
C GLY A 396 -18.94 26.75 -17.48
N ARG A 397 -19.02 25.41 -17.49
CA ARG A 397 -19.77 24.60 -16.52
C ARG A 397 -18.82 23.90 -15.56
N SER A 398 -19.13 23.96 -14.25
CA SER A 398 -18.44 23.14 -13.25
C SER A 398 -18.91 21.70 -13.38
N ARG A 399 -17.98 20.75 -13.23
CA ARG A 399 -18.34 19.32 -13.18
C ARG A 399 -19.09 19.02 -11.88
N GLN A 400 -20.04 18.08 -11.95
CA GLN A 400 -20.67 17.48 -10.77
C GLN A 400 -19.61 16.97 -9.81
N ARG A 401 -19.70 17.36 -8.53
CA ARG A 401 -18.78 16.89 -7.49
C ARG A 401 -19.27 15.61 -6.83
N LYS A 402 -18.30 14.85 -6.32
CA LYS A 402 -18.52 13.65 -5.51
C LYS A 402 -18.46 14.05 -4.04
N ALA A 403 -19.61 14.04 -3.36
CA ALA A 403 -19.68 14.28 -1.92
C ALA A 403 -19.14 13.08 -1.12
N ALA A 404 -19.22 11.89 -1.70
CA ALA A 404 -18.62 10.67 -1.17
C ALA A 404 -18.30 9.67 -2.28
N PHE A 405 -17.56 8.62 -1.93
CA PHE A 405 -17.30 7.45 -2.76
C PHE A 405 -17.53 6.18 -1.94
N GLU A 406 -18.33 5.26 -2.45
CA GLU A 406 -18.60 3.95 -1.85
C GLU A 406 -17.82 2.90 -2.63
N PRO A 407 -16.62 2.51 -2.19
CA PRO A 407 -15.86 1.46 -2.86
C PRO A 407 -16.53 0.10 -2.63
N HIS A 408 -16.60 -0.72 -3.67
CA HIS A 408 -17.25 -2.04 -3.63
C HIS A 408 -16.25 -3.17 -3.73
N HIS A 409 -15.16 -2.95 -4.45
CA HIS A 409 -14.12 -3.94 -4.62
C HIS A 409 -12.76 -3.32 -4.88
N VAL A 410 -11.74 -4.13 -4.64
CA VAL A 410 -10.36 -3.91 -5.10
C VAL A 410 -10.04 -4.96 -6.15
N GLU A 411 -9.55 -4.52 -7.30
CA GLU A 411 -9.13 -5.36 -8.40
C GLU A 411 -7.65 -5.16 -8.72
N ALA A 412 -6.96 -6.24 -9.05
CA ALA A 412 -5.61 -6.21 -9.57
C ALA A 412 -5.64 -6.55 -11.06
N PHE A 413 -5.00 -5.73 -11.88
CA PHE A 413 -4.73 -6.01 -13.29
C PHE A 413 -3.23 -5.97 -13.56
N TYR A 414 -2.70 -6.80 -14.46
CA TYR A 414 -1.26 -6.82 -14.75
C TYR A 414 -0.95 -6.93 -16.24
N PHE A 415 0.03 -6.14 -16.70
CA PHE A 415 0.60 -6.20 -18.03
C PHE A 415 2.02 -6.76 -17.92
N HIS A 416 2.27 -7.95 -18.46
CA HIS A 416 3.56 -8.62 -18.34
C HIS A 416 4.66 -8.00 -19.20
N ASN A 417 4.30 -7.54 -20.41
CA ASN A 417 5.23 -7.10 -21.43
C ASN A 417 4.49 -6.38 -22.57
N LEU A 418 5.23 -5.81 -23.52
CA LEU A 418 4.65 -5.12 -24.67
C LEU A 418 3.73 -6.00 -25.52
N PRO A 419 4.06 -7.27 -25.84
CA PRO A 419 3.13 -8.17 -26.52
C PRO A 419 1.77 -8.32 -25.81
N ALA A 420 1.76 -8.41 -24.48
CA ALA A 420 0.52 -8.46 -23.71
C ALA A 420 -0.29 -7.15 -23.81
N LEU A 421 0.39 -5.99 -23.80
CA LEU A 421 -0.24 -4.69 -24.01
C LEU A 421 -0.85 -4.57 -25.42
N GLU A 422 -0.13 -4.99 -26.47
CA GLU A 422 -0.62 -4.95 -27.84
C GLU A 422 -1.78 -5.92 -28.06
N ALA A 423 -1.74 -7.12 -27.47
CA ALA A 423 -2.86 -8.05 -27.47
C ALA A 423 -4.09 -7.45 -26.78
N ALA A 424 -3.91 -6.77 -25.64
CA ALA A 424 -4.99 -6.08 -24.94
C ALA A 424 -5.58 -4.93 -25.76
N LYS A 425 -4.75 -4.19 -26.51
CA LYS A 425 -5.21 -3.16 -27.45
C LYS A 425 -6.03 -3.77 -28.60
N ALA A 426 -5.54 -4.85 -29.21
CA ALA A 426 -6.24 -5.56 -30.28
C ALA A 426 -7.59 -6.13 -29.81
N ALA A 427 -7.68 -6.62 -28.57
CA ALA A 427 -8.92 -7.09 -27.95
C ALA A 427 -9.86 -5.95 -27.48
N GLY A 428 -9.44 -4.69 -27.62
CA GLY A 428 -10.18 -3.52 -27.16
C GLY A 428 -10.35 -3.46 -25.63
N GLN A 429 -9.49 -4.15 -24.88
CA GLN A 429 -9.39 -4.06 -23.42
C GLN A 429 -8.66 -2.77 -23.03
N VAL A 430 -7.69 -2.35 -23.84
CA VAL A 430 -6.99 -1.08 -23.72
C VAL A 430 -7.22 -0.23 -24.96
N THR A 431 -7.50 1.06 -24.78
CA THR A 431 -7.69 2.01 -25.88
C THR A 431 -6.88 3.28 -25.65
N GLY A 432 -6.56 4.01 -26.72
CA GLY A 432 -5.94 5.32 -26.61
C GLY A 432 -6.93 6.37 -26.11
N PHE A 433 -6.50 7.24 -25.19
CA PHE A 433 -7.27 8.35 -24.65
C PHE A 433 -6.56 9.68 -24.91
N GLN A 434 -7.16 10.51 -25.76
CA GLN A 434 -6.74 11.89 -25.91
C GLN A 434 -7.40 12.75 -24.82
N GLN A 435 -6.60 13.21 -23.86
CA GLN A 435 -7.08 13.94 -22.68
C GLN A 435 -7.59 15.37 -22.97
N GLY A 436 -7.38 15.90 -24.17
CA GLY A 436 -7.64 17.30 -24.50
C GLY A 436 -6.63 18.28 -23.86
N LYS A 437 -7.05 19.53 -23.67
CA LYS A 437 -6.24 20.62 -23.10
C LYS A 437 -6.40 20.73 -21.58
N GLN A 438 -5.39 21.26 -20.90
CA GLN A 438 -5.50 21.66 -19.48
C GLN A 438 -6.55 22.77 -19.30
N ALA A 439 -6.98 22.98 -18.06
CA ALA A 439 -7.73 24.19 -17.72
C ALA A 439 -6.81 25.40 -17.94
N PRO A 440 -7.34 26.55 -18.41
CA PRO A 440 -6.53 27.71 -18.67
C PRO A 440 -6.10 28.37 -17.36
N ASP A 441 -5.01 29.13 -17.42
CA ASP A 441 -4.52 29.89 -16.26
C ASP A 441 -5.29 31.21 -16.09
N GLU A 442 -5.84 31.75 -17.18
CA GLU A 442 -6.64 32.97 -17.21
C GLU A 442 -7.98 32.74 -17.94
N GLU A 443 -9.04 33.40 -17.47
CA GLU A 443 -10.36 33.31 -18.09
C GLU A 443 -10.31 33.84 -19.53
N GLY A 444 -10.88 33.09 -20.48
CA GLY A 444 -10.84 33.42 -21.91
C GLY A 444 -9.60 32.93 -22.67
N THR A 445 -8.64 32.25 -22.00
CA THR A 445 -7.48 31.63 -22.65
C THR A 445 -7.66 30.12 -22.85
N GLU A 446 -6.78 29.48 -23.64
CA GLU A 446 -6.74 28.02 -23.79
C GLU A 446 -5.56 27.41 -23.03
N GLY A 447 -5.79 26.30 -22.32
CA GLY A 447 -4.73 25.54 -21.67
C GLY A 447 -3.88 24.70 -22.64
N ARG A 448 -2.72 24.24 -22.17
CA ARG A 448 -1.80 23.41 -22.97
C ARG A 448 -2.36 22.01 -23.26
N ALA A 449 -1.99 21.43 -24.40
CA ALA A 449 -2.34 20.05 -24.74
C ALA A 449 -1.74 19.06 -23.73
N ARG A 450 -2.54 18.07 -23.30
CA ARG A 450 -2.10 17.00 -22.40
C ARG A 450 -1.57 15.81 -23.20
N ARG A 451 -0.57 15.12 -22.64
CA ARG A 451 -0.08 13.85 -23.21
C ARG A 451 -1.23 12.81 -23.29
N PRO A 452 -1.24 11.95 -24.31
CA PRO A 452 -2.25 10.90 -24.40
C PRO A 452 -2.05 9.87 -23.29
N LYS A 453 -3.16 9.26 -22.86
CA LYS A 453 -3.20 8.19 -21.85
C LYS A 453 -3.73 6.89 -22.46
N TYR A 454 -3.58 5.80 -21.74
CA TYR A 454 -4.40 4.62 -21.98
C TYR A 454 -5.70 4.67 -21.19
N ASN A 455 -6.76 4.07 -21.73
CA ASN A 455 -7.99 3.75 -21.03
C ASN A 455 -8.11 2.23 -20.93
N LEU A 456 -8.43 1.72 -19.74
CA LEU A 456 -8.80 0.32 -19.52
C LEU A 456 -10.33 0.18 -19.61
N SER A 457 -10.83 -0.66 -20.52
CA SER A 457 -12.22 -1.11 -20.47
C SER A 457 -12.36 -2.15 -19.36
N VAL A 458 -12.81 -1.70 -18.19
CA VAL A 458 -12.90 -2.55 -16.98
C VAL A 458 -13.78 -3.79 -17.22
N PRO A 459 -14.97 -3.70 -17.86
CA PRO A 459 -15.79 -4.88 -18.15
C PRO A 459 -15.07 -5.93 -19.02
N LYS A 460 -14.29 -5.49 -20.02
CA LYS A 460 -13.54 -6.40 -20.89
C LYS A 460 -12.29 -6.95 -20.20
N ALA A 461 -11.59 -6.12 -19.42
CA ALA A 461 -10.39 -6.52 -18.71
C ALA A 461 -10.67 -7.62 -17.68
N ARG A 462 -11.82 -7.57 -16.99
CA ARG A 462 -12.27 -8.61 -16.04
C ARG A 462 -12.37 -10.01 -16.63
N GLY A 463 -12.73 -10.11 -17.91
CA GLY A 463 -12.84 -11.39 -18.63
C GLY A 463 -11.57 -11.80 -19.36
N SER A 464 -10.42 -11.20 -19.05
CA SER A 464 -9.18 -11.38 -19.78
C SER A 464 -8.03 -11.86 -18.89
N LEU A 465 -6.91 -12.22 -19.52
CA LEU A 465 -5.67 -12.58 -18.82
C LEU A 465 -5.02 -11.40 -18.07
N LEU A 466 -5.51 -10.17 -18.25
CA LEU A 466 -5.04 -9.03 -17.46
C LEU A 466 -5.56 -9.10 -16.02
N ALA A 467 -6.72 -9.71 -15.78
CA ALA A 467 -7.34 -9.75 -14.45
C ALA A 467 -6.61 -10.74 -13.55
N VAL A 468 -6.02 -10.22 -12.47
CA VAL A 468 -5.24 -11.00 -11.51
C VAL A 468 -6.07 -11.38 -10.29
N ALA A 469 -6.79 -10.42 -9.72
CA ALA A 469 -7.56 -10.62 -8.51
C ALA A 469 -8.74 -9.65 -8.43
N ARG A 470 -9.77 -10.09 -7.70
CA ARG A 470 -10.88 -9.25 -7.28
C ARG A 470 -11.28 -9.64 -5.86
N PHE A 471 -11.42 -8.65 -5.01
CA PHE A 471 -11.98 -8.81 -3.67
C PHE A 471 -13.07 -7.79 -3.44
N ASP A 472 -14.22 -8.27 -2.97
CA ASP A 472 -15.39 -7.43 -2.70
C ASP A 472 -15.51 -7.13 -1.20
N TRP A 473 -15.81 -5.88 -0.86
CA TRP A 473 -16.25 -5.55 0.49
C TRP A 473 -17.65 -6.13 0.71
N PRO A 474 -17.94 -6.64 1.91
CA PRO A 474 -19.26 -7.20 2.21
C PRO A 474 -20.34 -6.12 2.09
N ARG A 475 -21.42 -6.47 1.39
CA ARG A 475 -22.65 -5.70 1.31
C ARG A 475 -23.74 -6.50 1.97
N VAL A 476 -24.29 -5.97 3.05
CA VAL A 476 -25.53 -6.50 3.62
C VAL A 476 -26.59 -5.47 3.27
N GLU A 477 -27.39 -5.79 2.27
CA GLU A 477 -28.66 -5.11 2.01
C GLU A 477 -29.65 -5.66 3.04
N SER A 478 -30.30 -4.76 3.79
CA SER A 478 -31.29 -5.10 4.83
C SER A 478 -32.63 -5.46 4.22
#